data_AF-A0A439CVC8-F1
#
_entry.id   AF-A0A439CVC8-F1
#
_cell.length_a   1.000
_cell.length_b   1.000
_cell.length_c   1.000
_cell.angle_alpha   90.00
_cell.angle_beta   90.00
_cell.angle_gamma   90.00
#
_symmetry.space_group_name_H-M   'P 1'
#
loop_
_entity.id
_entity.type
_entity.pdbx_description
1 polymer ?
#
loop_
_entity_poly.entity_id
_entity_poly.type
_entity_poly.pdbx_seq_one_letter_code
_entity_poly.pdbx_strand_id
1 'polypeptide(L)'
;MFNLARSRAAASALRSSKNAFAPTSRIPGLAQQQRNLSIHEFRSADLLRQYGVGVPKGSNATSAAEAEKIAKEIGGEDMVIKAQVLAGGRGKGSFDNGLKGGVRVIYSPTEAKMFAEQMIGHKLITKQTGAAGRLCNSVYICERKFARREFYLAILMDRASQGPVIVSSSQGGMDIESVAKENPAAINTTHIDINKGVTDEIAREIATKLGFSEQCIEDAKETIQKLYQIFLEKDATQIEINPLSETSDHQVLCMDAKFGFDDNADYRQKEVFQWRDTTQEDPEEVRAAESGLNFIKLDGDIGCLVNGAGLAMATMDIIKLNGGQPANFLDVGGGATPAAIKEAFELITSDPKVTAIFVNIFGGIVRCDAIAHGLINTAKTLNLKVPIIARLQGTNMEQAQQLINDSGMKIFSIDDLQSAAERSVQLSKVVKMARDIDVGVEFSLDLNQRVFPLYNACIIVGGYDRSDTRLMPRQNPHSVSVPKTAQTYAHPEHRVCFPFVPIGGYVPFTKTLTLILFHEVGHEFSFENVVVELVRSYHAYPQHHHTQGEDPESHSQNRLEMREDQAQLDGHGLATLDEAVVRAGNPEGESRLARGVGGPMASEFCLHGVCHGG
;
A
#
# COMPACT_ATOMS: atom_id res chain seq x y z
N MET A 1 -29.57 -37.10 76.40
CA MET A 1 -29.74 -37.06 74.93
C MET A 1 -28.77 -35.98 74.44
N PHE A 2 -27.68 -36.28 73.75
CA PHE A 2 -27.58 -36.63 72.31
C PHE A 2 -28.10 -35.49 71.40
N ASN A 3 -27.39 -35.01 70.36
CA ASN A 3 -25.99 -35.14 69.90
C ASN A 3 -25.77 -34.13 68.73
N LEU A 4 -24.59 -33.68 68.27
CA LEU A 4 -23.14 -33.87 68.58
C LEU A 4 -22.54 -32.46 68.96
N ALA A 5 -21.25 -32.05 68.99
CA ALA A 5 -19.91 -32.43 68.48
C ALA A 5 -19.69 -32.28 66.94
N ARG A 6 -18.55 -31.85 66.36
CA ARG A 6 -17.17 -31.44 66.78
C ARG A 6 -16.75 -30.22 65.90
N SER A 7 -15.96 -29.20 66.26
CA SER A 7 -14.81 -28.98 67.18
C SER A 7 -13.39 -29.25 66.61
N ARG A 8 -12.71 -28.17 66.17
CA ARG A 8 -11.23 -27.97 66.04
C ARG A 8 -10.43 -28.88 65.07
N ALA A 9 -9.21 -28.54 64.62
CA ALA A 9 -8.56 -27.24 64.31
C ALA A 9 -7.19 -27.48 63.64
N ALA A 10 -6.82 -26.68 62.63
CA ALA A 10 -5.45 -26.41 62.18
C ALA A 10 -5.46 -25.05 61.43
N ALA A 11 -4.73 -23.99 61.79
CA ALA A 11 -3.29 -23.84 62.08
C ALA A 11 -2.42 -23.71 60.81
N SER A 12 -2.38 -22.47 60.29
CA SER A 12 -1.26 -21.81 59.60
C SER A 12 -0.10 -22.65 59.03
N ALA A 13 0.10 -22.59 57.71
CA ALA A 13 1.37 -22.14 57.11
C ALA A 13 1.28 -21.87 55.58
N LEU A 14 2.28 -21.15 55.07
CA LEU A 14 2.83 -21.18 53.69
C LEU A 14 1.97 -20.69 52.49
N ARG A 15 2.30 -19.46 52.09
CA ARG A 15 2.21 -18.80 50.77
C ARG A 15 1.92 -19.71 49.55
N SER A 16 0.96 -19.29 48.74
CA SER A 16 1.06 -19.32 47.27
C SER A 16 0.34 -18.11 46.66
N SER A 17 0.57 -17.84 45.37
CA SER A 17 0.21 -16.62 44.63
C SER A 17 -1.27 -16.25 44.69
N LYS A 18 -1.58 -15.06 45.21
CA LYS A 18 -2.79 -14.32 44.82
C LYS A 18 -2.50 -13.56 43.52
N ASN A 19 -2.80 -14.17 42.38
CA ASN A 19 -2.96 -13.39 41.15
C ASN A 19 -4.19 -12.49 41.34
N ALA A 20 -3.97 -11.18 41.36
CA ALA A 20 -5.06 -10.23 41.25
C ALA A 20 -5.66 -10.34 39.85
N PHE A 21 -6.98 -10.52 39.75
CA PHE A 21 -7.68 -10.35 38.48
C PHE A 21 -7.55 -8.89 38.07
N ALA A 22 -6.68 -8.62 37.08
CA ALA A 22 -6.68 -7.33 36.41
C ALA A 22 -8.04 -7.14 35.71
N PRO A 23 -8.64 -5.93 35.73
CA PRO A 23 -9.80 -5.65 34.89
C PRO A 23 -9.39 -5.84 33.43
N THR A 24 -10.17 -6.60 32.67
CA THR A 24 -9.83 -6.92 31.28
C THR A 24 -9.73 -5.65 30.44
N SER A 25 -8.66 -5.59 29.65
CA SER A 25 -8.36 -4.47 28.76
C SER A 25 -9.57 -4.17 27.87
N ARG A 26 -10.15 -2.97 28.01
CA ARG A 26 -11.01 -2.43 26.95
C ARG A 26 -10.10 -2.19 25.75
N ILE A 27 -10.29 -2.97 24.69
CA ILE A 27 -9.59 -2.78 23.42
C ILE A 27 -9.90 -1.34 22.97
N PRO A 28 -8.90 -0.47 22.73
CA PRO A 28 -9.13 0.87 22.21
C PRO A 28 -9.94 0.82 20.90
N GLY A 29 -10.75 1.85 20.67
CA GLY A 29 -11.67 1.87 19.53
C GLY A 29 -10.97 1.66 18.19
N LEU A 30 -11.73 1.10 17.24
CA LEU A 30 -11.34 0.98 15.83
C LEU A 30 -10.71 2.28 15.36
N ALA A 31 -9.45 2.23 14.93
CA ALA A 31 -8.82 3.35 14.25
C ALA A 31 -9.51 3.51 12.88
N GLN A 32 -10.51 4.39 12.84
CA GLN A 32 -11.13 4.83 11.59
C GLN A 32 -10.01 5.35 10.67
N GLN A 33 -10.10 5.02 9.38
CA GLN A 33 -9.12 5.45 8.40
C GLN A 33 -9.15 6.98 8.31
N GLN A 34 -8.21 7.63 8.99
CA GLN A 34 -7.93 9.04 8.82
C GLN A 34 -7.29 9.26 7.45
N ARG A 35 -8.15 9.41 6.43
CA ARG A 35 -7.86 10.35 5.36
C ARG A 35 -7.75 11.73 6.03
N ASN A 36 -6.70 12.45 5.67
CA ASN A 36 -6.41 13.78 6.17
C ASN A 36 -6.16 14.67 4.94
N LEU A 37 -7.08 15.59 4.68
CA LEU A 37 -6.94 16.61 3.65
C LEU A 37 -5.54 17.24 3.75
N SER A 38 -4.76 17.14 2.67
CA SER A 38 -3.47 17.78 2.53
C SER A 38 -3.56 18.88 1.48
N ILE A 39 -2.93 20.03 1.73
CA ILE A 39 -2.96 21.18 0.80
C ILE A 39 -1.59 21.43 0.18
N HIS A 40 -1.59 22.03 -1.02
CA HIS A 40 -0.36 22.39 -1.71
C HIS A 40 0.43 23.47 -0.95
N GLU A 41 1.75 23.46 -1.09
CA GLU A 41 2.67 24.39 -0.42
C GLU A 41 2.26 25.86 -0.61
N PHE A 42 1.81 26.26 -1.80
CA PHE A 42 1.37 27.64 -2.03
C PHE A 42 0.15 28.02 -1.16
N ARG A 43 -0.73 27.07 -0.82
CA ARG A 43 -1.84 27.26 0.11
C ARG A 43 -1.39 27.26 1.57
N SER A 44 -0.42 26.43 1.93
CA SER A 44 0.25 26.56 3.23
C SER A 44 0.86 27.96 3.40
N ALA A 45 1.55 28.46 2.36
CA ALA A 45 2.13 29.81 2.37
C ALA A 45 1.07 30.94 2.37
N ASP A 46 -0.06 30.76 1.68
CA ASP A 46 -1.21 31.68 1.77
C ASP A 46 -1.75 31.75 3.21
N LEU A 47 -1.99 30.60 3.83
CA LEU A 47 -2.50 30.49 5.20
C LEU A 47 -1.51 31.06 6.23
N LEU A 48 -0.22 30.75 6.12
CA LEU A 48 0.84 31.33 6.95
C LEU A 48 0.86 32.86 6.86
N ARG A 49 0.70 33.43 5.65
CA ARG A 49 0.63 34.89 5.43
C ARG A 49 -0.60 35.52 6.09
N GLN A 50 -1.76 34.85 6.10
CA GLN A 50 -2.97 35.35 6.78
C GLN A 50 -2.77 35.54 8.29
N TYR A 51 -2.01 34.65 8.93
CA TYR A 51 -1.69 34.72 10.37
C TYR A 51 -0.43 35.56 10.65
N GLY A 52 0.14 36.22 9.65
CA GLY A 52 1.34 37.04 9.80
C GLY A 52 2.58 36.23 10.17
N VAL A 53 2.69 34.99 9.70
CA VAL A 53 3.93 34.18 9.76
C VAL A 53 4.79 34.48 8.52
N GLY A 54 6.09 34.63 8.72
CA GLY A 54 7.05 34.90 7.65
C GLY A 54 7.19 33.73 6.67
N VAL A 55 7.06 34.01 5.37
CA VAL A 55 7.36 33.09 4.25
C VAL A 55 8.04 33.88 3.12
N PRO A 56 8.82 33.24 2.24
CA PRO A 56 9.27 33.86 0.99
C PRO A 56 8.07 34.30 0.13
N LYS A 57 8.12 35.53 -0.40
CA LYS A 57 7.12 36.04 -1.36
C LYS A 57 7.07 35.14 -2.58
N GLY A 58 5.88 34.73 -2.99
CA GLY A 58 5.68 33.91 -4.17
C GLY A 58 4.20 33.74 -4.53
N SER A 59 3.96 33.21 -5.73
CA SER A 59 2.63 32.95 -6.28
C SER A 59 2.63 31.66 -7.09
N ASN A 60 1.44 31.03 -7.22
CA ASN A 60 1.27 29.81 -7.99
C ASN A 60 0.97 30.10 -9.48
N ALA A 61 1.55 29.31 -10.37
CA ALA A 61 1.35 29.37 -11.81
C ALA A 61 0.76 28.05 -12.34
N THR A 62 -0.37 28.12 -13.04
CA THR A 62 -1.01 26.99 -13.73
C THR A 62 -0.59 26.85 -15.19
N SER A 63 0.15 27.84 -15.72
CA SER A 63 0.78 27.79 -17.03
C SER A 63 2.17 28.41 -17.03
N ALA A 64 2.98 28.08 -18.04
CA ALA A 64 4.31 28.66 -18.18
C ALA A 64 4.32 30.17 -18.44
N ALA A 65 3.27 30.70 -19.07
CA ALA A 65 3.10 32.15 -19.25
C ALA A 65 2.80 32.86 -17.92
N GLU A 66 2.07 32.21 -17.00
CA GLU A 66 1.88 32.70 -15.63
C GLU A 66 3.19 32.62 -14.82
N ALA A 67 3.99 31.57 -14.98
CA ALA A 67 5.31 31.47 -14.34
C ALA A 67 6.26 32.58 -14.83
N GLU A 68 6.28 32.85 -16.14
CA GLU A 68 7.02 33.96 -16.75
C GLU A 68 6.55 35.33 -16.21
N LYS A 69 5.24 35.49 -15.98
CA LYS A 69 4.65 36.71 -15.43
C LYS A 69 5.01 36.89 -13.95
N ILE A 70 4.79 35.88 -13.11
CA ILE A 70 5.04 35.93 -11.67
C ILE A 70 6.53 36.17 -11.39
N ALA A 71 7.43 35.57 -12.16
CA ALA A 71 8.87 35.84 -12.04
C ALA A 71 9.24 37.31 -12.36
N LYS A 72 8.52 37.99 -13.26
CA LYS A 72 8.68 39.44 -13.51
C LYS A 72 8.10 40.29 -12.38
N GLU A 73 7.04 39.83 -11.72
CA GLU A 73 6.39 40.53 -10.60
C GLU A 73 7.17 40.38 -9.28
N ILE A 74 7.87 39.26 -9.07
CA ILE A 74 8.84 39.07 -7.96
C ILE A 74 10.11 39.91 -8.23
N GLY A 75 10.64 39.82 -9.45
CA GLY A 75 11.83 40.57 -9.88
C GLY A 75 13.15 40.02 -9.33
N GLY A 76 14.25 40.64 -9.76
CA GLY A 76 15.61 40.17 -9.47
C GLY A 76 16.03 38.95 -10.30
N GLU A 77 17.21 38.41 -9.96
CA GLU A 77 17.87 37.30 -10.66
C GLU A 77 17.98 36.04 -9.79
N ASP A 78 17.27 35.96 -8.66
CA ASP A 78 17.41 34.87 -7.69
C ASP A 78 16.02 34.41 -7.17
N MET A 79 15.49 33.35 -7.77
CA MET A 79 14.17 32.80 -7.50
C MET A 79 14.20 31.27 -7.39
N VAL A 80 13.11 30.67 -6.90
CA VAL A 80 12.94 29.22 -6.82
C VAL A 80 11.61 28.82 -7.48
N ILE A 81 11.65 27.81 -8.35
CA ILE A 81 10.47 27.10 -8.87
C ILE A 81 10.27 25.80 -8.09
N LYS A 82 9.04 25.58 -7.61
CA LYS A 82 8.65 24.41 -6.81
C LYS A 82 7.38 23.76 -7.38
N ALA A 83 7.52 22.54 -7.88
CA ALA A 83 6.40 21.71 -8.34
C ALA A 83 5.35 21.53 -7.24
N GLN A 84 4.10 21.86 -7.55
CA GLN A 84 2.98 21.68 -6.62
C GLN A 84 2.37 20.30 -6.84
N VAL A 85 2.77 19.40 -5.93
CA VAL A 85 2.41 17.98 -5.88
C VAL A 85 2.28 17.59 -4.41
N LEU A 86 1.21 16.89 -4.04
CA LEU A 86 0.98 16.45 -2.67
C LEU A 86 1.83 15.20 -2.34
N ALA A 87 3.15 15.35 -2.31
CA ALA A 87 4.11 14.35 -1.86
C ALA A 87 5.42 15.00 -1.40
N GLY A 88 6.07 14.44 -0.39
CA GLY A 88 7.39 14.85 0.07
C GLY A 88 8.53 14.44 -0.88
N GLY A 89 9.73 14.94 -0.59
CA GLY A 89 10.96 14.60 -1.32
C GLY A 89 11.08 15.22 -2.71
N ARG A 90 10.24 16.21 -3.06
CA ARG A 90 10.12 16.84 -4.39
C ARG A 90 11.47 17.23 -5.02
N GLY A 91 12.36 17.87 -4.26
CA GLY A 91 13.70 18.26 -4.72
C GLY A 91 14.63 17.10 -5.13
N LYS A 92 14.39 15.89 -4.62
CA LYS A 92 15.13 14.66 -4.97
C LYS A 92 14.38 13.77 -5.98
N GLY A 93 13.22 14.21 -6.47
CA GLY A 93 12.41 13.49 -7.46
C GLY A 93 12.83 13.69 -8.91
N SER A 94 12.13 13.03 -9.83
CA SER A 94 12.32 13.14 -11.29
C SER A 94 10.97 13.12 -12.01
N PHE A 95 10.83 13.90 -13.07
CA PHE A 95 9.66 13.87 -13.94
C PHE A 95 9.72 12.75 -14.98
N ASP A 96 8.56 12.32 -15.47
CA ASP A 96 8.43 11.31 -16.53
C ASP A 96 9.11 11.71 -17.86
N ASN A 97 9.28 13.01 -18.13
CA ASN A 97 10.05 13.54 -19.26
C ASN A 97 11.59 13.57 -19.05
N GLY A 98 12.08 13.15 -17.87
CA GLY A 98 13.50 13.12 -17.52
C GLY A 98 14.05 14.36 -16.81
N LEU A 99 13.27 15.43 -16.60
CA LEU A 99 13.68 16.56 -15.77
C LEU A 99 13.95 16.09 -14.32
N LYS A 100 15.12 16.42 -13.77
CA LYS A 100 15.50 16.08 -12.39
C LYS A 100 15.25 17.24 -11.44
N GLY A 101 14.67 16.94 -10.27
CA GLY A 101 14.34 17.87 -9.20
C GLY A 101 13.05 18.64 -9.44
N GLY A 102 12.04 18.40 -8.59
CA GLY A 102 10.80 19.20 -8.50
C GLY A 102 10.95 20.51 -7.73
N VAL A 103 12.16 20.85 -7.27
CA VAL A 103 12.52 22.14 -6.66
C VAL A 103 13.84 22.58 -7.28
N ARG A 104 13.89 23.77 -7.89
CA ARG A 104 15.06 24.29 -8.61
C ARG A 104 15.22 25.79 -8.39
N VAL A 105 16.46 26.26 -8.28
CA VAL A 105 16.78 27.70 -8.41
C VAL A 105 16.65 28.10 -9.88
N ILE A 106 16.17 29.31 -10.12
CA ILE A 106 16.04 29.93 -11.45
C ILE A 106 16.50 31.38 -11.40
N TYR A 107 17.13 31.83 -12.48
CA TYR A 107 17.82 33.13 -12.56
C TYR A 107 17.13 34.14 -13.49
N SER A 108 16.04 33.76 -14.15
CA SER A 108 15.26 34.69 -14.99
C SER A 108 13.80 34.25 -15.18
N PRO A 109 12.90 35.17 -15.58
CA PRO A 109 11.55 34.81 -16.03
C PRO A 109 11.51 33.83 -17.20
N THR A 110 12.51 33.88 -18.08
CA THR A 110 12.65 32.93 -19.20
C THR A 110 12.92 31.52 -18.69
N GLU A 111 13.74 31.36 -17.65
CA GLU A 111 13.92 30.07 -16.97
C GLU A 111 12.65 29.63 -16.22
N ALA A 112 11.94 30.55 -15.55
CA ALA A 112 10.67 30.27 -14.90
C ALA A 112 9.68 29.61 -15.88
N LYS A 113 9.55 30.18 -17.07
CA LYS A 113 8.78 29.63 -18.18
C LYS A 113 9.30 28.25 -18.61
N MET A 114 10.59 28.17 -18.98
CA MET A 114 11.21 26.96 -19.52
C MET A 114 11.08 25.76 -18.57
N PHE A 115 11.23 25.97 -17.26
CA PHE A 115 11.01 24.89 -16.29
C PHE A 115 9.53 24.61 -16.06
N ALA A 116 8.64 25.62 -16.06
CA ALA A 116 7.20 25.38 -15.99
C ALA A 116 6.67 24.55 -17.18
N GLU A 117 7.19 24.76 -18.40
CA GLU A 117 6.88 23.95 -19.60
C GLU A 117 7.33 22.48 -19.45
N GLN A 118 8.32 22.20 -18.59
CA GLN A 118 8.82 20.84 -18.30
C GLN A 118 8.24 20.24 -17.01
N MET A 119 7.54 21.01 -16.18
CA MET A 119 6.94 20.54 -14.93
C MET A 119 5.41 20.38 -15.05
N ILE A 120 4.72 21.35 -15.63
CA ILE A 120 3.26 21.36 -15.68
C ILE A 120 2.76 20.33 -16.71
N GLY A 121 1.79 19.50 -16.32
CA GLY A 121 1.27 18.40 -17.14
C GLY A 121 2.11 17.12 -17.10
N HIS A 122 3.26 17.14 -16.42
CA HIS A 122 4.15 15.99 -16.25
C HIS A 122 4.01 15.37 -14.85
N LYS A 123 4.24 14.07 -14.73
CA LYS A 123 4.22 13.38 -13.43
C LYS A 123 5.57 13.50 -12.73
N LEU A 124 5.58 14.02 -11.51
CA LEU A 124 6.72 13.98 -10.62
C LEU A 124 6.74 12.64 -9.86
N ILE A 125 7.85 11.93 -9.96
CA ILE A 125 8.13 10.68 -9.24
C ILE A 125 9.04 11.00 -8.05
N THR A 126 8.62 10.64 -6.84
CA THR A 126 9.42 10.71 -5.60
C THR A 126 9.36 9.37 -4.86
N LYS A 127 10.17 9.21 -3.80
CA LYS A 127 10.08 8.04 -2.89
C LYS A 127 8.67 7.79 -2.35
N GLN A 128 7.85 8.84 -2.19
CA GLN A 128 6.51 8.76 -1.60
C GLN A 128 5.39 8.56 -2.64
N THR A 129 5.64 8.79 -3.94
CA THR A 129 4.63 8.54 -4.99
C THR A 129 4.69 7.13 -5.57
N GLY A 130 5.79 6.41 -5.33
CA GLY A 130 6.13 5.21 -6.10
C GLY A 130 6.30 5.51 -7.60
N ALA A 131 6.41 4.46 -8.41
CA ALA A 131 6.67 4.55 -9.85
C ALA A 131 5.52 5.18 -10.66
N ALA A 132 4.31 5.26 -10.11
CA ALA A 132 3.16 5.88 -10.77
C ALA A 132 3.29 7.41 -10.92
N GLY A 133 4.09 8.04 -10.04
CA GLY A 133 4.21 9.50 -9.92
C GLY A 133 2.92 10.19 -9.46
N ARG A 134 2.96 11.51 -9.33
CA ARG A 134 1.78 12.38 -9.19
C ARG A 134 1.85 13.52 -10.19
N LEU A 135 0.72 13.87 -10.80
CA LEU A 135 0.64 14.88 -11.84
C LEU A 135 0.91 16.28 -11.25
N CYS A 136 1.88 17.00 -11.81
CA CYS A 136 2.15 18.38 -11.43
C CYS A 136 1.27 19.32 -12.27
N ASN A 137 0.20 19.84 -11.68
CA ASN A 137 -0.74 20.74 -12.36
C ASN A 137 -0.43 22.22 -12.19
N SER A 138 0.51 22.58 -11.31
CA SER A 138 0.97 23.97 -11.14
C SER A 138 2.36 24.04 -10.48
N VAL A 139 2.99 25.21 -10.55
CA VAL A 139 4.30 25.48 -9.94
C VAL A 139 4.26 26.76 -9.10
N TYR A 140 4.79 26.70 -7.89
CA TYR A 140 4.97 27.87 -7.03
C TYR A 140 6.31 28.51 -7.37
N ILE A 141 6.28 29.79 -7.76
CA ILE A 141 7.48 30.61 -7.96
C ILE A 141 7.61 31.51 -6.74
N CYS A 142 8.77 31.52 -6.07
CA CYS A 142 9.04 32.41 -4.95
C CYS A 142 10.42 33.08 -5.04
N GLU A 143 10.60 34.19 -4.32
CA GLU A 143 11.92 34.80 -4.09
C GLU A 143 12.86 33.78 -3.44
N ARG A 144 14.15 33.81 -3.80
CA ARG A 144 15.16 33.01 -3.12
C ARG A 144 15.61 33.74 -1.85
N LYS A 145 15.44 33.12 -0.69
CA LYS A 145 15.99 33.58 0.58
C LYS A 145 17.23 32.76 0.93
N PHE A 146 18.25 33.42 1.46
CA PHE A 146 19.50 32.78 1.88
C PHE A 146 19.42 32.48 3.38
N ALA A 147 19.21 31.21 3.72
CA ALA A 147 19.25 30.74 5.10
C ALA A 147 20.68 30.77 5.64
N ARG A 148 20.83 31.36 6.84
CA ARG A 148 22.02 31.27 7.69
C ARG A 148 21.99 30.00 8.54
N ARG A 149 20.79 29.58 8.95
CA ARG A 149 20.51 28.33 9.67
C ARG A 149 19.16 27.77 9.22
N GLU A 150 19.09 26.45 9.15
CA GLU A 150 17.90 25.70 8.75
C GLU A 150 17.52 24.70 9.84
N PHE A 151 16.27 24.78 10.30
CA PHE A 151 15.72 24.00 11.39
C PHE A 151 14.49 23.19 10.94
N TYR A 152 14.18 22.11 11.64
CA TYR A 152 12.92 21.38 11.48
C TYR A 152 11.97 21.75 12.62
N LEU A 153 10.70 22.01 12.30
CA LEU A 153 9.64 22.09 13.30
C LEU A 153 8.33 21.52 12.75
N ALA A 154 7.68 20.65 13.53
CA ALA A 154 6.34 20.17 13.26
C ALA A 154 5.46 20.16 14.51
N ILE A 155 4.15 20.33 14.31
CA ILE A 155 3.10 20.25 15.32
C ILE A 155 2.15 19.14 14.90
N LEU A 156 1.85 18.20 15.79
CA LEU A 156 0.93 17.09 15.54
C LEU A 156 0.23 16.62 16.82
N MET A 157 -0.89 15.89 16.68
CA MET A 157 -1.54 15.20 17.80
C MET A 157 -0.83 13.89 18.10
N ASP A 158 -0.12 13.80 19.23
CA ASP A 158 0.48 12.54 19.68
C ASP A 158 -0.59 11.63 20.31
N ARG A 159 -0.62 10.39 19.82
CA ARG A 159 -1.49 9.32 20.34
C ARG A 159 -0.96 8.70 21.62
N ALA A 160 0.33 8.83 21.95
CA ALA A 160 0.88 8.34 23.22
C ALA A 160 0.56 9.29 24.39
N SER A 161 0.81 10.60 24.26
CA SER A 161 0.44 11.61 25.28
C SER A 161 -1.00 12.10 25.19
N GLN A 162 -1.79 11.65 24.20
CA GLN A 162 -3.19 12.04 24.00
C GLN A 162 -3.41 13.57 23.89
N GLY A 163 -2.51 14.25 23.17
CA GLY A 163 -2.53 15.71 23.05
C GLY A 163 -1.50 16.24 22.05
N PRO A 164 -1.50 17.56 21.77
CA PRO A 164 -0.59 18.16 20.81
C PRO A 164 0.87 18.13 21.32
N VAL A 165 1.79 17.89 20.39
CA VAL A 165 3.23 17.95 20.61
C VAL A 165 3.90 18.80 19.53
N ILE A 166 4.97 19.51 19.91
CA ILE A 166 5.88 20.16 18.97
C ILE A 166 7.16 19.32 18.90
N VAL A 167 7.45 18.80 17.71
CA VAL A 167 8.68 18.06 17.39
C VAL A 167 9.62 19.00 16.66
N SER A 168 10.84 19.18 17.17
CA SER A 168 11.77 20.21 16.68
C SER A 168 13.20 19.68 16.63
N SER A 169 13.97 20.10 15.63
CA SER A 169 15.38 19.72 15.48
C SER A 169 16.22 20.84 14.86
N SER A 170 17.46 20.96 15.32
CA SER A 170 18.46 21.86 14.73
C SER A 170 19.00 21.37 13.37
N GLN A 171 18.52 20.23 12.87
CA GLN A 171 18.85 19.65 11.56
C GLN A 171 17.68 19.81 10.58
N GLY A 172 17.44 21.04 10.10
CA GLY A 172 16.47 21.32 9.04
C GLY A 172 16.97 20.95 7.64
N GLY A 173 16.09 21.10 6.64
CA GLY A 173 16.40 20.84 5.22
C GLY A 173 16.55 19.35 4.87
N MET A 174 16.28 18.46 5.83
CA MET A 174 16.47 17.02 5.73
C MET A 174 15.19 16.24 6.07
N ASP A 175 15.22 14.96 5.74
CA ASP A 175 14.18 13.96 6.00
C ASP A 175 14.21 13.61 7.51
N ILE A 176 13.16 13.94 8.25
CA ILE A 176 13.16 13.87 9.73
C ILE A 176 13.19 12.43 10.22
N GLU A 177 12.65 11.48 9.45
CA GLU A 177 12.72 10.05 9.70
C GLU A 177 14.16 9.52 9.58
N SER A 178 14.94 10.05 8.65
CA SER A 178 16.38 9.80 8.56
C SER A 178 17.13 10.36 9.77
N VAL A 179 16.83 11.61 10.20
CA VAL A 179 17.41 12.20 11.42
C VAL A 179 17.04 11.38 12.67
N ALA A 180 15.79 10.93 12.80
CA ALA A 180 15.33 10.10 13.91
C ALA A 180 16.04 8.74 13.99
N LYS A 181 16.47 8.21 12.84
CA LYS A 181 17.22 6.94 12.75
C LYS A 181 18.71 7.13 13.02
N GLU A 182 19.32 8.19 12.52
CA GLU A 182 20.78 8.40 12.52
C GLU A 182 21.26 9.21 13.73
N ASN A 183 20.46 10.17 14.20
CA ASN A 183 20.75 11.00 15.37
C ASN A 183 19.45 11.38 16.14
N PRO A 184 18.78 10.42 16.81
CA PRO A 184 17.56 10.67 17.57
C PRO A 184 17.74 11.74 18.67
N ALA A 185 18.96 11.93 19.20
CA ALA A 185 19.27 12.94 20.20
C ALA A 185 19.18 14.38 19.67
N ALA A 186 19.13 14.58 18.35
CA ALA A 186 18.88 15.88 17.73
C ALA A 186 17.39 16.27 17.70
N ILE A 187 16.47 15.38 18.06
CA ILE A 187 15.03 15.62 18.05
C ILE A 187 14.54 15.93 19.46
N ASN A 188 13.89 17.09 19.60
CA ASN A 188 13.26 17.55 20.84
C ASN A 188 11.74 17.49 20.67
N THR A 189 11.07 16.73 21.54
CA THR A 189 9.60 16.66 21.61
C THR A 189 9.10 17.40 22.84
N THR A 190 8.32 18.45 22.63
CA THR A 190 7.70 19.26 23.68
C THR A 190 6.19 19.02 23.68
N HIS A 191 5.68 18.42 24.76
CA HIS A 191 4.23 18.18 24.94
C HIS A 191 3.51 19.46 25.36
N ILE A 192 2.35 19.73 24.77
CA ILE A 192 1.56 20.95 25.00
C ILE A 192 0.23 20.60 25.69
N ASP A 193 -0.10 21.31 26.77
CA ASP A 193 -1.43 21.25 27.37
C ASP A 193 -2.41 22.00 26.46
N ILE A 194 -3.32 21.27 25.82
CA ILE A 194 -4.27 21.81 24.84
C ILE A 194 -5.13 22.97 25.39
N ASN A 195 -5.33 23.05 26.70
CA ASN A 195 -6.12 24.10 27.36
C ASN A 195 -5.31 25.38 27.66
N LYS A 196 -3.98 25.27 27.70
CA LYS A 196 -3.06 26.39 27.93
C LYS A 196 -2.41 26.89 26.64
N GLY A 197 -2.23 25.99 25.67
CA GLY A 197 -1.48 26.25 24.45
C GLY A 197 0.02 26.47 24.70
N VAL A 198 0.67 27.09 23.72
CA VAL A 198 2.10 27.39 23.76
C VAL A 198 2.32 28.75 24.44
N THR A 199 2.84 28.73 25.67
CA THR A 199 3.21 29.95 26.40
C THR A 199 4.52 30.55 25.88
N ASP A 200 4.79 31.81 26.27
CA ASP A 200 6.01 32.52 25.90
C ASP A 200 7.29 31.78 26.35
N GLU A 201 7.25 31.14 27.51
CA GLU A 201 8.36 30.34 28.03
C GLU A 201 8.61 29.11 27.15
N ILE A 202 7.55 28.39 26.78
CA ILE A 202 7.63 27.17 25.96
C ILE A 202 8.16 27.50 24.55
N ALA A 203 7.60 28.51 23.89
CA ALA A 203 8.05 28.92 22.56
C ALA A 203 9.50 29.44 22.56
N ARG A 204 9.89 30.19 23.60
CA ARG A 204 11.27 30.67 23.80
C ARG A 204 12.24 29.53 24.05
N GLU A 205 11.86 28.53 24.84
CA GLU A 205 12.68 27.34 25.09
C GLU A 205 12.92 26.57 23.78
N ILE A 206 11.86 26.37 22.96
CA ILE A 206 11.98 25.70 21.65
C ILE A 206 12.89 26.51 20.71
N ALA A 207 12.67 27.82 20.56
CA ALA A 207 13.51 28.68 19.71
C ALA A 207 14.98 28.67 20.15
N THR A 208 15.23 28.66 21.46
CA THR A 208 16.59 28.60 22.03
C THR A 208 17.24 27.23 21.80
N LYS A 209 16.50 26.13 21.96
CA LYS A 209 16.97 24.75 21.70
C LYS A 209 17.22 24.45 20.22
N LEU A 210 16.44 25.06 19.31
CA LEU A 210 16.71 25.01 17.88
C LEU A 210 18.04 25.70 17.51
N GLY A 211 18.41 26.75 18.25
CA GLY A 211 19.66 27.50 18.06
C GLY A 211 19.52 28.74 17.18
N PHE A 212 18.35 29.40 17.18
CA PHE A 212 18.21 30.76 16.65
C PHE A 212 19.19 31.73 17.34
N SER A 213 19.64 32.77 16.64
CA SER A 213 20.43 33.85 17.27
C SER A 213 19.55 34.72 18.16
N GLU A 214 20.15 35.37 19.15
CA GLU A 214 19.44 36.19 20.16
C GLU A 214 18.52 37.24 19.53
N GLN A 215 18.91 37.79 18.38
CA GLN A 215 18.15 38.77 17.61
C GLN A 215 16.81 38.20 17.09
N CYS A 216 16.75 36.89 16.83
CA CYS A 216 15.62 36.21 16.20
C CYS A 216 14.74 35.45 17.21
N ILE A 217 15.04 35.48 18.51
CA ILE A 217 14.32 34.67 19.52
C ILE A 217 12.86 35.12 19.68
N GLU A 218 12.55 36.42 19.64
CA GLU A 218 11.15 36.88 19.73
C GLU A 218 10.35 36.50 18.46
N ASP A 219 10.89 36.78 17.28
CA ASP A 219 10.29 36.42 15.99
C ASP A 219 10.05 34.92 15.86
N ALA A 220 10.99 34.10 16.32
CA ALA A 220 10.87 32.64 16.36
C ALA A 220 9.81 32.19 17.37
N LYS A 221 9.79 32.78 18.57
CA LYS A 221 8.77 32.52 19.60
C LYS A 221 7.37 32.84 19.08
N GLU A 222 7.16 34.03 18.51
CA GLU A 222 5.88 34.44 17.94
C GLU A 222 5.48 33.56 16.75
N THR A 223 6.44 33.15 15.90
CA THR A 223 6.21 32.20 14.81
C THR A 223 5.73 30.85 15.34
N ILE A 224 6.35 30.29 16.38
CA ILE A 224 5.96 29.01 16.99
C ILE A 224 4.55 29.11 17.60
N GLN A 225 4.24 30.22 18.28
CA GLN A 225 2.91 30.49 18.85
C GLN A 225 1.84 30.59 17.75
N LYS A 226 2.10 31.31 16.66
CA LYS A 226 1.20 31.40 15.49
C LYS A 226 1.00 30.06 14.79
N LEU A 227 2.05 29.26 14.60
CA LEU A 227 1.93 27.92 14.02
C LEU A 227 1.00 27.03 14.86
N TYR A 228 1.10 27.11 16.20
CA TYR A 228 0.17 26.41 17.10
C TYR A 228 -1.25 26.99 17.09
N GLN A 229 -1.41 28.31 16.91
CA GLN A 229 -2.71 28.94 16.72
C GLN A 229 -3.41 28.39 15.46
N ILE A 230 -2.71 28.37 14.31
CA ILE A 230 -3.25 27.81 13.06
C ILE A 230 -3.60 26.33 13.23
N PHE A 231 -2.75 25.57 13.94
CA PHE A 231 -2.95 24.14 14.21
C PHE A 231 -4.31 23.87 14.88
N LEU A 232 -4.66 24.65 15.90
CA LEU A 232 -5.96 24.55 16.58
C LEU A 232 -7.10 25.16 15.76
N GLU A 233 -6.95 26.37 15.23
CA GLU A 233 -8.05 27.10 14.57
C GLU A 233 -8.52 26.48 13.26
N LYS A 234 -7.63 25.77 12.54
CA LYS A 234 -7.94 25.12 11.26
C LYS A 234 -8.11 23.59 11.36
N ASP A 235 -8.14 23.03 12.58
CA ASP A 235 -8.20 21.58 12.83
C ASP A 235 -7.12 20.78 12.09
N ALA A 236 -5.86 21.21 12.22
CA ALA A 236 -4.74 20.51 11.64
C ALA A 236 -4.43 19.20 12.39
N THR A 237 -4.17 18.13 11.66
CA THR A 237 -3.57 16.90 12.19
C THR A 237 -2.05 16.96 12.18
N GLN A 238 -1.47 17.68 11.21
CA GLN A 238 -0.03 17.97 11.12
C GLN A 238 0.18 19.36 10.50
N ILE A 239 1.06 20.16 11.11
CA ILE A 239 1.77 21.25 10.46
C ILE A 239 3.26 20.89 10.48
N GLU A 240 3.94 20.94 9.34
CA GLU A 240 5.35 20.62 9.19
C GLU A 240 6.06 21.74 8.41
N ILE A 241 7.04 22.38 9.03
CA ILE A 241 7.86 23.44 8.44
C ILE A 241 9.30 22.92 8.31
N ASN A 242 9.77 22.76 7.08
CA ASN A 242 11.06 22.12 6.80
C ASN A 242 11.74 22.66 5.53
N PRO A 243 12.63 23.66 5.62
CA PRO A 243 13.16 24.26 6.84
C PRO A 243 12.35 25.47 7.36
N LEU A 244 12.27 25.57 8.69
CA LEU A 244 12.09 26.83 9.41
C LEU A 244 13.48 27.48 9.54
N SER A 245 13.67 28.71 9.05
CA SER A 245 15.01 29.26 8.84
C SER A 245 15.26 30.60 9.53
N GLU A 246 16.50 30.79 9.97
CA GLU A 246 17.09 32.11 10.25
C GLU A 246 17.81 32.58 8.97
N THR A 247 17.44 33.72 8.39
CA THR A 247 18.10 34.26 7.19
C THR A 247 19.37 35.06 7.52
N SER A 248 20.19 35.34 6.50
CA SER A 248 21.37 36.21 6.63
C SER A 248 21.05 37.66 7.04
N ASP A 249 19.81 38.11 6.83
CA ASP A 249 19.26 39.40 7.30
C ASP A 249 18.41 39.26 8.59
N HIS A 250 18.61 38.18 9.36
CA HIS A 250 18.01 37.91 10.67
C HIS A 250 16.47 37.80 10.68
N GLN A 251 15.85 37.46 9.55
CA GLN A 251 14.42 37.14 9.48
C GLN A 251 14.16 35.67 9.87
N VAL A 252 13.02 35.40 10.51
CA VAL A 252 12.52 34.03 10.73
C VAL A 252 11.47 33.70 9.68
N LEU A 253 11.75 32.71 8.83
CA LEU A 253 10.90 32.35 7.69
C LEU A 253 10.62 30.84 7.62
N CYS A 254 9.36 30.48 7.37
CA CYS A 254 8.95 29.15 6.95
C CYS A 254 9.23 29.00 5.44
N MET A 255 10.24 28.22 5.05
CA MET A 255 10.71 28.16 3.65
C MET A 255 9.96 27.15 2.79
N ASP A 256 9.49 26.06 3.38
CA ASP A 256 8.56 25.06 2.82
C ASP A 256 7.63 24.60 3.96
N ALA A 257 6.39 24.27 3.63
CA ALA A 257 5.31 24.11 4.59
C ALA A 257 4.28 23.07 4.12
N LYS A 258 4.19 21.94 4.85
CA LYS A 258 3.25 20.84 4.61
C LYS A 258 2.17 20.84 5.70
N PHE A 259 0.92 20.93 5.27
CA PHE A 259 -0.25 21.04 6.15
C PHE A 259 -1.22 19.88 5.86
N GLY A 260 -1.66 19.20 6.91
CA GLY A 260 -2.69 18.15 6.87
C GLY A 260 -3.76 18.40 7.93
N PHE A 261 -5.03 18.18 7.59
CA PHE A 261 -6.21 18.51 8.41
C PHE A 261 -7.02 17.26 8.76
N ASP A 262 -7.91 17.35 9.76
CA ASP A 262 -8.81 16.26 10.14
C ASP A 262 -10.07 16.27 9.25
N ASP A 263 -10.30 15.22 8.45
CA ASP A 263 -11.49 15.10 7.60
C ASP A 263 -12.80 15.14 8.40
N ASN A 264 -12.78 14.79 9.69
CA ASN A 264 -13.94 14.92 10.57
C ASN A 264 -14.31 16.38 10.89
N ALA A 265 -13.43 17.35 10.59
CA ALA A 265 -13.65 18.78 10.79
C ALA A 265 -14.22 19.51 9.57
N ASP A 266 -14.42 18.85 8.43
CA ASP A 266 -14.99 19.43 7.19
C ASP A 266 -16.24 20.30 7.44
N TYR A 267 -17.14 19.85 8.32
CA TYR A 267 -18.39 20.56 8.62
C TYR A 267 -18.18 21.98 9.18
N ARG A 268 -17.01 22.26 9.79
CA ARG A 268 -16.62 23.58 10.33
C ARG A 268 -15.49 24.25 9.54
N GLN A 269 -14.60 23.49 8.90
CA GLN A 269 -13.45 24.01 8.14
C GLN A 269 -13.72 24.22 6.65
N LYS A 270 -14.94 24.68 6.30
CA LYS A 270 -15.43 24.74 4.90
C LYS A 270 -14.59 25.57 3.93
N GLU A 271 -13.76 26.48 4.41
CA GLU A 271 -12.76 27.19 3.60
C GLU A 271 -11.63 26.25 3.15
N VAL A 272 -11.01 25.54 4.10
CA VAL A 272 -9.85 24.67 3.85
C VAL A 272 -10.22 23.52 2.92
N PHE A 273 -11.42 22.95 3.11
CA PHE A 273 -11.91 21.83 2.29
C PHE A 273 -12.26 22.23 0.84
N GLN A 274 -12.37 23.53 0.52
CA GLN A 274 -12.43 24.01 -0.87
C GLN A 274 -11.06 23.97 -1.59
N TRP A 275 -9.96 23.71 -0.87
CA TRP A 275 -8.60 23.62 -1.44
C TRP A 275 -8.16 22.17 -1.73
N ARG A 276 -9.06 21.18 -1.54
CA ARG A 276 -8.80 19.77 -1.89
C ARG A 276 -8.56 19.62 -3.39
N ASP A 277 -7.41 19.09 -3.76
CA ASP A 277 -7.04 18.80 -5.14
C ASP A 277 -7.15 17.30 -5.44
N THR A 278 -8.31 16.87 -5.91
CA THR A 278 -8.59 15.48 -6.28
C THR A 278 -7.74 14.97 -7.45
N THR A 279 -7.01 15.83 -8.18
CA THR A 279 -6.04 15.38 -9.21
C THR A 279 -4.78 14.73 -8.62
N GLN A 280 -4.60 14.85 -7.29
CA GLN A 280 -3.50 14.28 -6.52
C GLN A 280 -3.88 12.96 -5.83
N GLU A 281 -5.15 12.56 -5.94
CA GLU A 281 -5.74 11.37 -5.34
C GLU A 281 -5.93 10.28 -6.41
N ASP A 282 -6.24 9.05 -5.99
CA ASP A 282 -6.62 8.00 -6.93
C ASP A 282 -8.08 8.21 -7.40
N PRO A 283 -8.38 8.22 -8.72
CA PRO A 283 -9.73 8.44 -9.22
C PRO A 283 -10.78 7.42 -8.75
N GLU A 284 -10.39 6.17 -8.48
CA GLU A 284 -11.30 5.15 -7.93
C GLU A 284 -11.58 5.44 -6.45
N GLU A 285 -10.60 5.95 -5.68
CA GLU A 285 -10.80 6.39 -4.31
C GLU A 285 -11.67 7.64 -4.18
N VAL A 286 -11.56 8.59 -5.13
CA VAL A 286 -12.42 9.79 -5.22
C VAL A 286 -13.86 9.37 -5.55
N ARG A 287 -14.05 8.56 -6.61
CA ARG A 287 -15.35 8.01 -7.00
C ARG A 287 -16.03 7.25 -5.85
N ALA A 288 -15.26 6.44 -5.13
CA ALA A 288 -15.75 5.74 -3.94
C ALA A 288 -16.25 6.70 -2.85
N ALA A 289 -15.49 7.77 -2.57
CA ALA A 289 -15.83 8.75 -1.55
C ALA A 289 -17.15 9.50 -1.85
N GLU A 290 -17.44 9.80 -3.12
CA GLU A 290 -18.72 10.40 -3.55
C GLU A 290 -19.94 9.54 -3.19
N SER A 291 -19.78 8.21 -3.16
CA SER A 291 -20.81 7.25 -2.73
C SER A 291 -20.70 6.84 -1.25
N GLY A 292 -19.86 7.50 -0.46
CA GLY A 292 -19.65 7.18 0.96
C GLY A 292 -18.88 5.89 1.22
N LEU A 293 -18.13 5.38 0.25
CA LEU A 293 -17.32 4.16 0.34
C LEU A 293 -15.87 4.48 0.71
N ASN A 294 -15.31 3.77 1.69
CA ASN A 294 -13.87 3.78 1.93
C ASN A 294 -13.21 2.68 1.09
N PHE A 295 -12.67 3.05 -0.07
CA PHE A 295 -11.97 2.15 -0.99
C PHE A 295 -10.47 2.41 -0.98
N ILE A 296 -9.65 1.38 -1.21
CA ILE A 296 -8.22 1.50 -1.57
C ILE A 296 -7.90 0.39 -2.58
N LYS A 297 -7.29 0.73 -3.71
CA LYS A 297 -6.86 -0.24 -4.72
C LYS A 297 -5.60 -1.00 -4.27
N LEU A 298 -5.52 -2.30 -4.55
CA LEU A 298 -4.36 -3.15 -4.26
C LEU A 298 -3.98 -3.99 -5.50
N ASP A 299 -2.83 -4.66 -5.46
CA ASP A 299 -2.31 -5.38 -6.63
C ASP A 299 -2.90 -6.78 -6.88
N GLY A 300 -3.78 -7.28 -5.99
CA GLY A 300 -4.33 -8.64 -6.03
C GLY A 300 -5.45 -8.88 -7.03
N ASP A 301 -6.22 -9.95 -6.80
CA ASP A 301 -7.22 -10.47 -7.74
C ASP A 301 -8.53 -10.97 -7.10
N ILE A 302 -8.63 -10.95 -5.77
CA ILE A 302 -9.86 -11.28 -5.05
C ILE A 302 -10.46 -9.97 -4.54
N GLY A 303 -11.55 -9.52 -5.15
CA GLY A 303 -12.22 -8.27 -4.79
C GLY A 303 -12.90 -8.40 -3.42
N CYS A 304 -12.74 -7.41 -2.55
CA CYS A 304 -13.34 -7.39 -1.21
C CYS A 304 -14.54 -6.42 -1.16
N LEU A 305 -15.66 -6.85 -0.57
CA LEU A 305 -16.76 -5.95 -0.19
C LEU A 305 -17.22 -6.30 1.22
N VAL A 306 -16.96 -5.40 2.17
CA VAL A 306 -17.09 -5.67 3.61
C VAL A 306 -17.75 -4.48 4.32
N ASN A 307 -18.38 -4.70 5.48
CA ASN A 307 -18.84 -3.61 6.34
C ASN A 307 -18.05 -3.54 7.66
N GLY A 308 -17.56 -2.34 7.98
CA GLY A 308 -16.65 -2.04 9.08
C GLY A 308 -15.18 -2.28 8.72
N ALA A 309 -14.38 -1.22 8.68
CA ALA A 309 -12.95 -1.23 8.32
C ALA A 309 -12.11 -2.32 9.03
N GLY A 310 -12.39 -2.61 10.31
CA GLY A 310 -11.72 -3.69 11.03
C GLY A 310 -12.01 -5.09 10.49
N LEU A 311 -13.25 -5.35 10.07
CA LEU A 311 -13.63 -6.59 9.39
C LEU A 311 -13.08 -6.61 7.95
N ALA A 312 -13.01 -5.45 7.28
CA ALA A 312 -12.42 -5.34 5.94
C ALA A 312 -10.93 -5.72 5.94
N MET A 313 -10.14 -5.18 6.88
CA MET A 313 -8.74 -5.61 7.08
C MET A 313 -8.64 -7.10 7.39
N ALA A 314 -9.39 -7.62 8.37
CA ALA A 314 -9.39 -9.05 8.70
C ALA A 314 -9.82 -9.95 7.52
N THR A 315 -10.63 -9.46 6.59
CA THR A 315 -11.03 -10.18 5.36
C THR A 315 -9.87 -10.25 4.37
N MET A 316 -9.12 -9.15 4.19
CA MET A 316 -7.90 -9.14 3.37
C MET A 316 -6.82 -10.06 3.96
N ASP A 317 -6.65 -10.03 5.29
CA ASP A 317 -5.69 -10.87 6.00
C ASP A 317 -6.02 -12.36 5.85
N ILE A 318 -7.28 -12.76 6.02
CA ILE A 318 -7.67 -14.17 5.89
C ILE A 318 -7.64 -14.67 4.42
N ILE A 319 -7.87 -13.80 3.43
CA ILE A 319 -7.57 -14.12 2.01
C ILE A 319 -6.06 -14.39 1.83
N LYS A 320 -5.20 -13.54 2.41
CA LYS A 320 -3.74 -13.63 2.30
C LYS A 320 -3.18 -14.87 3.01
N LEU A 321 -3.69 -15.19 4.20
CA LEU A 321 -3.36 -16.41 4.96
C LEU A 321 -3.70 -17.69 4.18
N ASN A 322 -4.81 -17.69 3.44
CA ASN A 322 -5.21 -18.81 2.57
C ASN A 322 -4.50 -18.80 1.20
N GLY A 323 -3.48 -17.96 1.01
CA GLY A 323 -2.65 -17.91 -0.19
C GLY A 323 -3.33 -17.27 -1.41
N GLY A 324 -4.31 -16.38 -1.19
CA GLY A 324 -4.84 -15.46 -2.20
C GLY A 324 -4.18 -14.08 -2.16
N GLN A 325 -4.59 -13.18 -3.05
CA GLN A 325 -4.23 -11.76 -3.01
C GLN A 325 -5.50 -10.89 -3.03
N PRO A 326 -5.77 -10.07 -2.00
CA PRO A 326 -6.87 -9.12 -2.05
C PRO A 326 -6.61 -8.02 -3.09
N ALA A 327 -7.59 -7.75 -3.95
CA ALA A 327 -7.50 -6.74 -5.02
C ALA A 327 -7.79 -5.32 -4.51
N ASN A 328 -8.44 -5.19 -3.36
CA ASN A 328 -8.81 -3.90 -2.78
C ASN A 328 -9.14 -4.04 -1.29
N PHE A 329 -9.06 -2.92 -0.57
CA PHE A 329 -9.84 -2.66 0.63
C PHE A 329 -11.17 -2.01 0.22
N LEU A 330 -12.29 -2.37 0.85
CA LEU A 330 -13.56 -1.66 0.72
C LEU A 330 -14.42 -1.85 1.96
N ASP A 331 -14.74 -0.74 2.63
CA ASP A 331 -15.73 -0.65 3.69
C ASP A 331 -16.96 0.16 3.22
N VAL A 332 -18.14 -0.50 3.20
CA VAL A 332 -19.45 0.12 2.88
C VAL A 332 -20.13 0.81 4.07
N GLY A 333 -19.46 0.83 5.23
CA GLY A 333 -19.97 1.39 6.48
C GLY A 333 -21.13 0.60 7.11
N GLY A 334 -21.71 1.15 8.18
CA GLY A 334 -22.82 0.51 8.90
C GLY A 334 -24.16 0.46 8.16
N GLY A 335 -24.26 1.08 6.97
CA GLY A 335 -25.48 1.23 6.20
C GLY A 335 -25.30 0.87 4.72
N ALA A 336 -25.12 -0.43 4.44
CA ALA A 336 -24.92 -0.96 3.09
C ALA A 336 -26.18 -0.79 2.20
N THR A 337 -26.37 0.41 1.63
CA THR A 337 -27.51 0.69 0.75
C THR A 337 -27.37 -0.02 -0.60
N PRO A 338 -28.46 -0.33 -1.31
CA PRO A 338 -28.39 -0.95 -2.64
C PRO A 338 -27.59 -0.12 -3.67
N ALA A 339 -27.57 1.21 -3.54
CA ALA A 339 -26.77 2.09 -4.39
C ALA A 339 -25.27 1.95 -4.07
N ALA A 340 -24.89 2.01 -2.78
CA ALA A 340 -23.52 1.82 -2.34
C ALA A 340 -22.97 0.43 -2.68
N ILE A 341 -23.81 -0.62 -2.58
CA ILE A 341 -23.47 -1.99 -3.02
C ILE A 341 -23.23 -2.03 -4.54
N LYS A 342 -24.11 -1.43 -5.36
CA LYS A 342 -23.93 -1.37 -6.82
C LYS A 342 -22.62 -0.67 -7.19
N GLU A 343 -22.34 0.47 -6.58
CA GLU A 343 -21.11 1.23 -6.82
C GLU A 343 -19.86 0.43 -6.41
N ALA A 344 -19.89 -0.22 -5.25
CA ALA A 344 -18.82 -1.09 -4.78
C ALA A 344 -18.52 -2.23 -5.78
N PHE A 345 -19.55 -2.83 -6.37
CA PHE A 345 -19.37 -3.83 -7.43
C PHE A 345 -18.80 -3.25 -8.73
N GLU A 346 -19.20 -2.04 -9.13
CA GLU A 346 -18.62 -1.38 -10.31
C GLU A 346 -17.14 -1.03 -10.12
N LEU A 347 -16.76 -0.52 -8.94
CA LEU A 347 -15.35 -0.25 -8.57
C LEU A 347 -14.50 -1.52 -8.51
N ILE A 348 -15.04 -2.62 -7.95
CA ILE A 348 -14.33 -3.91 -7.91
C ILE A 348 -14.18 -4.51 -9.32
N THR A 349 -15.17 -4.33 -10.20
CA THR A 349 -15.19 -4.98 -11.52
C THR A 349 -14.63 -4.13 -12.66
N SER A 350 -14.26 -2.87 -12.41
CA SER A 350 -13.45 -2.08 -13.35
C SER A 350 -11.99 -2.54 -13.43
N ASP A 351 -11.48 -3.28 -12.43
CA ASP A 351 -10.16 -3.89 -12.52
C ASP A 351 -10.22 -5.29 -13.16
N PRO A 352 -9.62 -5.48 -14.37
CA PRO A 352 -9.64 -6.77 -15.05
C PRO A 352 -8.83 -7.86 -14.33
N LYS A 353 -7.95 -7.52 -13.39
CA LYS A 353 -7.25 -8.52 -12.55
C LYS A 353 -8.23 -9.36 -11.72
N VAL A 354 -9.37 -8.79 -11.32
CA VAL A 354 -10.31 -9.44 -10.40
C VAL A 354 -10.87 -10.72 -11.01
N THR A 355 -10.70 -11.84 -10.29
CA THR A 355 -11.07 -13.19 -10.71
C THR A 355 -12.18 -13.81 -9.85
N ALA A 356 -12.33 -13.35 -8.60
CA ALA A 356 -13.41 -13.69 -7.68
C ALA A 356 -13.74 -12.49 -6.78
N ILE A 357 -14.94 -12.44 -6.20
CA ILE A 357 -15.34 -11.38 -5.25
C ILE A 357 -15.78 -12.02 -3.94
N PHE A 358 -15.21 -11.59 -2.81
CA PHE A 358 -15.60 -11.99 -1.47
C PHE A 358 -16.40 -10.86 -0.80
N VAL A 359 -17.71 -11.09 -0.66
CA VAL A 359 -18.64 -10.29 0.13
C VAL A 359 -18.69 -10.86 1.54
N ASN A 360 -18.29 -10.10 2.56
CA ASN A 360 -18.36 -10.49 3.97
C ASN A 360 -19.13 -9.42 4.74
N ILE A 361 -20.42 -9.64 5.00
CA ILE A 361 -21.29 -8.63 5.63
C ILE A 361 -21.90 -9.19 6.91
N PHE A 362 -21.58 -8.53 8.03
CA PHE A 362 -22.26 -8.73 9.31
C PHE A 362 -23.42 -7.73 9.39
N GLY A 363 -24.64 -8.18 9.14
CA GLY A 363 -25.79 -7.31 8.81
C GLY A 363 -26.08 -6.23 9.86
N GLY A 364 -25.95 -6.56 11.14
CA GLY A 364 -26.07 -5.59 12.25
C GLY A 364 -27.46 -4.96 12.32
N ILE A 365 -27.59 -3.73 11.78
CA ILE A 365 -28.86 -3.00 11.65
C ILE A 365 -29.65 -3.45 10.40
N VAL A 366 -28.96 -3.93 9.37
CA VAL A 366 -29.54 -4.36 8.07
C VAL A 366 -29.79 -5.87 8.07
N ARG A 367 -30.96 -6.29 7.57
CA ARG A 367 -31.33 -7.70 7.42
C ARG A 367 -30.55 -8.36 6.28
N CYS A 368 -30.11 -9.61 6.47
CA CYS A 368 -29.37 -10.36 5.46
C CYS A 368 -30.17 -10.61 4.18
N ASP A 369 -31.49 -10.80 4.27
CA ASP A 369 -32.35 -11.02 3.09
C ASP A 369 -32.42 -9.78 2.18
N ALA A 370 -32.43 -8.57 2.77
CA ALA A 370 -32.38 -7.33 2.01
C ALA A 370 -31.02 -7.14 1.31
N ILE A 371 -29.92 -7.53 1.98
CA ILE A 371 -28.57 -7.54 1.40
C ILE A 371 -28.48 -8.57 0.25
N ALA A 372 -29.03 -9.77 0.43
CA ALA A 372 -29.09 -10.79 -0.62
C ALA A 372 -29.89 -10.32 -1.85
N HIS A 373 -31.05 -9.69 -1.66
CA HIS A 373 -31.78 -9.06 -2.76
C HIS A 373 -30.95 -7.99 -3.49
N GLY A 374 -30.27 -7.11 -2.76
CA GLY A 374 -29.36 -6.11 -3.34
C GLY A 374 -28.22 -6.74 -4.15
N LEU A 375 -27.61 -7.80 -3.61
CA LEU A 375 -26.53 -8.56 -4.23
C LEU A 375 -26.97 -9.27 -5.52
N ILE A 376 -28.09 -9.99 -5.48
CA ILE A 376 -28.67 -10.71 -6.62
C ILE A 376 -29.06 -9.73 -7.73
N ASN A 377 -29.70 -8.62 -7.38
CA ASN A 377 -30.08 -7.59 -8.35
C ASN A 377 -28.85 -6.95 -8.99
N THR A 378 -27.83 -6.59 -8.20
CA THR A 378 -26.56 -6.03 -8.72
C THR A 378 -25.86 -7.00 -9.66
N ALA A 379 -25.73 -8.28 -9.26
CA ALA A 379 -25.09 -9.31 -10.08
C ALA A 379 -25.83 -9.57 -11.40
N LYS A 380 -27.17 -9.46 -11.41
CA LYS A 380 -28.00 -9.54 -12.62
C LYS A 380 -27.85 -8.30 -13.50
N THR A 381 -27.91 -7.09 -12.91
CA THR A 381 -27.79 -5.82 -13.64
C THR A 381 -26.43 -5.63 -14.30
N LEU A 382 -25.34 -6.01 -13.62
CA LEU A 382 -23.97 -5.91 -14.14
C LEU A 382 -23.53 -7.16 -14.93
N ASN A 383 -24.39 -8.17 -15.07
CA ASN A 383 -24.11 -9.44 -15.76
C ASN A 383 -22.80 -10.11 -15.29
N LEU A 384 -22.63 -10.23 -13.97
CA LEU A 384 -21.35 -10.59 -13.36
C LEU A 384 -20.97 -12.05 -13.65
N LYS A 385 -19.85 -12.22 -14.36
CA LYS A 385 -19.31 -13.53 -14.76
C LYS A 385 -18.37 -14.15 -13.71
N VAL A 386 -17.76 -13.31 -12.87
CA VAL A 386 -16.87 -13.75 -11.78
C VAL A 386 -17.69 -14.39 -10.65
N PRO A 387 -17.17 -15.45 -10.00
CA PRO A 387 -17.81 -16.06 -8.84
C PRO A 387 -17.82 -15.08 -7.65
N ILE A 388 -18.97 -15.00 -6.99
CA ILE A 388 -19.17 -14.18 -5.79
C ILE A 388 -19.31 -15.12 -4.59
N ILE A 389 -18.43 -14.99 -3.61
CA ILE A 389 -18.51 -15.72 -2.34
C ILE A 389 -19.17 -14.77 -1.35
N ALA A 390 -20.34 -15.15 -0.83
CA ALA A 390 -21.17 -14.31 0.02
C ALA A 390 -21.27 -14.90 1.43
N ARG A 391 -20.66 -14.24 2.40
CA ARG A 391 -20.73 -14.59 3.81
C ARG A 391 -21.54 -13.55 4.55
N LEU A 392 -22.84 -13.85 4.70
CA LEU A 392 -23.81 -13.00 5.36
C LEU A 392 -24.07 -13.53 6.78
N GLN A 393 -24.07 -12.65 7.79
CA GLN A 393 -24.26 -13.01 9.20
C GLN A 393 -25.21 -12.06 9.90
N GLY A 394 -26.24 -12.58 10.57
CA GLY A 394 -27.20 -11.80 11.35
C GLY A 394 -28.66 -12.12 11.05
N THR A 395 -29.54 -11.14 11.27
CA THR A 395 -31.01 -11.29 11.10
C THR A 395 -31.36 -11.78 9.69
N ASN A 396 -32.22 -12.81 9.61
CA ASN A 396 -32.70 -13.45 8.38
C ASN A 396 -31.61 -14.07 7.48
N MET A 397 -30.47 -14.49 8.05
CA MET A 397 -29.41 -15.21 7.34
C MET A 397 -29.91 -16.44 6.55
N GLU A 398 -30.74 -17.30 7.14
CA GLU A 398 -31.29 -18.50 6.47
C GLU A 398 -32.13 -18.14 5.23
N GLN A 399 -32.91 -17.06 5.31
CA GLN A 399 -33.72 -16.55 4.20
C GLN A 399 -32.82 -15.95 3.10
N ALA A 400 -31.73 -15.28 3.49
CA ALA A 400 -30.73 -14.75 2.57
C ALA A 400 -30.03 -15.88 1.78
N GLN A 401 -29.69 -16.99 2.46
CA GLN A 401 -29.10 -18.17 1.84
C GLN A 401 -30.08 -18.86 0.86
N GLN A 402 -31.36 -18.99 1.23
CA GLN A 402 -32.41 -19.49 0.32
C GLN A 402 -32.55 -18.61 -0.92
N LEU A 403 -32.68 -17.28 -0.74
CA LEU A 403 -32.76 -16.31 -1.84
C LEU A 403 -31.55 -16.37 -2.79
N ILE A 404 -30.34 -16.57 -2.25
CA ILE A 404 -29.11 -16.74 -3.03
C ILE A 404 -29.16 -18.04 -3.85
N ASN A 405 -29.51 -19.16 -3.24
CA ASN A 405 -29.58 -20.46 -3.90
C ASN A 405 -30.64 -20.49 -5.01
N ASP A 406 -31.82 -19.94 -4.76
CA ASP A 406 -32.94 -19.85 -5.72
C ASP A 406 -32.68 -18.81 -6.84
N SER A 407 -31.63 -17.98 -6.72
CA SER A 407 -31.41 -16.85 -7.63
C SER A 407 -30.97 -17.24 -9.05
N GLY A 408 -30.40 -18.43 -9.21
CA GLY A 408 -29.72 -18.89 -10.43
C GLY A 408 -28.36 -18.22 -10.73
N MET A 409 -27.82 -17.43 -9.80
CA MET A 409 -26.57 -16.68 -9.99
C MET A 409 -25.34 -17.44 -9.49
N LYS A 410 -24.15 -17.04 -9.95
CA LYS A 410 -22.83 -17.56 -9.49
C LYS A 410 -22.44 -17.00 -8.11
N ILE A 411 -23.37 -17.08 -7.14
CA ILE A 411 -23.21 -16.58 -5.77
C ILE A 411 -23.19 -17.78 -4.80
N PHE A 412 -22.11 -17.93 -4.04
CA PHE A 412 -21.89 -19.02 -3.08
C PHE A 412 -22.14 -18.51 -1.66
N SER A 413 -23.26 -18.87 -1.04
CA SER A 413 -23.52 -18.53 0.37
C SER A 413 -22.71 -19.44 1.30
N ILE A 414 -21.82 -18.88 2.12
CA ILE A 414 -20.97 -19.63 3.05
C ILE A 414 -20.94 -18.92 4.40
N ASP A 415 -21.13 -19.67 5.49
CA ASP A 415 -21.44 -19.08 6.81
C ASP A 415 -20.16 -18.73 7.60
N ASP A 416 -19.19 -19.65 7.59
CA ASP A 416 -17.89 -19.50 8.24
C ASP A 416 -16.92 -18.62 7.43
N LEU A 417 -16.12 -17.83 8.15
CA LEU A 417 -15.19 -16.87 7.56
C LEU A 417 -13.98 -17.55 6.90
N GLN A 418 -13.42 -18.59 7.53
CA GLN A 418 -12.27 -19.32 7.00
C GLN A 418 -12.66 -20.12 5.75
N SER A 419 -13.78 -20.83 5.82
CA SER A 419 -14.36 -21.58 4.71
C SER A 419 -14.69 -20.68 3.51
N ALA A 420 -15.21 -19.48 3.75
CA ALA A 420 -15.47 -18.50 2.69
C ALA A 420 -14.17 -17.93 2.10
N ALA A 421 -13.15 -17.66 2.93
CA ALA A 421 -11.84 -17.22 2.47
C ALA A 421 -11.15 -18.28 1.60
N GLU A 422 -11.03 -19.53 2.08
CA GLU A 422 -10.53 -20.67 1.31
C GLU A 422 -11.24 -20.79 -0.04
N ARG A 423 -12.58 -20.73 -0.05
CA ARG A 423 -13.36 -20.86 -1.29
C ARG A 423 -13.13 -19.69 -2.24
N SER A 424 -12.94 -18.47 -1.74
CA SER A 424 -12.60 -17.32 -2.58
C SER A 424 -11.27 -17.52 -3.30
N VAL A 425 -10.25 -18.07 -2.61
CA VAL A 425 -8.94 -18.37 -3.18
C VAL A 425 -8.99 -19.54 -4.16
N GLN A 426 -9.74 -20.61 -3.85
CA GLN A 426 -9.93 -21.75 -4.77
C GLN A 426 -10.56 -21.29 -6.10
N LEU A 427 -11.64 -20.50 -6.03
CA LEU A 427 -12.37 -20.06 -7.21
C LEU A 427 -11.57 -19.01 -8.02
N SER A 428 -10.84 -18.11 -7.36
CA SER A 428 -9.85 -17.22 -8.01
C SER A 428 -8.82 -18.00 -8.82
N LYS A 429 -8.20 -19.03 -8.21
CA LYS A 429 -7.19 -19.88 -8.87
C LYS A 429 -7.76 -20.60 -10.09
N VAL A 430 -8.99 -21.12 -10.01
CA VAL A 430 -9.67 -21.76 -11.16
C VAL A 430 -9.95 -20.76 -12.29
N VAL A 431 -10.44 -19.56 -11.98
CA VAL A 431 -10.68 -18.50 -12.98
C VAL A 431 -9.37 -18.02 -13.61
N LYS A 432 -8.29 -17.87 -12.83
CA LYS A 432 -6.94 -17.55 -13.35
C LYS A 432 -6.48 -18.59 -14.35
N MET A 433 -6.34 -19.85 -13.93
CA MET A 433 -5.86 -20.93 -14.80
C MET A 433 -6.67 -21.02 -16.10
N ALA A 434 -7.99 -20.86 -16.04
CA ALA A 434 -8.85 -20.90 -17.22
C ALA A 434 -8.70 -19.68 -18.15
N ARG A 435 -8.39 -18.48 -17.63
CA ARG A 435 -7.99 -17.33 -18.45
C ARG A 435 -6.65 -17.61 -19.14
N ASP A 436 -5.69 -18.20 -18.41
CA ASP A 436 -4.34 -18.48 -18.91
C ASP A 436 -4.33 -19.52 -20.06
N ILE A 437 -5.34 -20.38 -20.16
CA ILE A 437 -5.52 -21.39 -21.24
C ILE A 437 -6.66 -21.10 -22.23
N ASP A 438 -7.23 -19.89 -22.18
CA ASP A 438 -8.39 -19.43 -22.97
C ASP A 438 -9.57 -20.42 -22.97
N VAL A 439 -10.22 -20.54 -21.79
CA VAL A 439 -11.38 -21.41 -21.53
C VAL A 439 -12.44 -20.69 -20.69
N GLY A 440 -13.71 -20.78 -21.12
CA GLY A 440 -14.84 -20.33 -20.31
C GLY A 440 -15.17 -21.30 -19.17
N VAL A 441 -15.16 -20.80 -17.92
CA VAL A 441 -15.58 -21.57 -16.73
C VAL A 441 -17.07 -21.36 -16.43
N GLU A 442 -17.82 -22.45 -16.40
CA GLU A 442 -19.17 -22.48 -15.87
C GLU A 442 -19.18 -23.14 -14.48
N PHE A 443 -19.61 -22.35 -13.48
CA PHE A 443 -19.74 -22.82 -12.11
C PHE A 443 -21.19 -23.21 -11.84
N SER A 444 -21.44 -24.52 -11.75
CA SER A 444 -22.70 -25.12 -11.31
C SER A 444 -22.74 -25.22 -9.78
N LEU A 445 -23.88 -24.86 -9.19
CA LEU A 445 -24.23 -25.13 -7.78
C LEU A 445 -25.12 -26.38 -7.74
N ASP A 446 -24.70 -27.44 -7.03
CA ASP A 446 -25.56 -28.58 -6.77
C ASP A 446 -26.36 -28.35 -5.49
N LEU A 447 -27.68 -28.17 -5.65
CA LEU A 447 -28.60 -27.78 -4.59
C LEU A 447 -28.93 -28.90 -3.59
N ASN A 448 -28.46 -30.14 -3.82
CA ASN A 448 -28.86 -31.31 -3.03
C ASN A 448 -27.92 -31.67 -1.86
N GLN A 449 -26.70 -31.13 -1.78
CA GLN A 449 -25.74 -31.50 -0.72
C GLN A 449 -26.04 -30.79 0.61
N ARG A 450 -27.06 -31.28 1.32
CA ARG A 450 -27.20 -31.05 2.77
C ARG A 450 -26.31 -32.04 3.52
N VAL A 451 -25.41 -31.52 4.35
CA VAL A 451 -24.44 -32.24 5.22
C VAL A 451 -23.29 -32.92 4.49
N PHE A 452 -22.08 -32.34 4.58
CA PHE A 452 -20.78 -32.94 4.98
C PHE A 452 -19.61 -32.00 4.58
N PRO A 453 -18.43 -32.05 5.25
CA PRO A 453 -17.38 -31.04 5.06
C PRO A 453 -16.22 -31.48 4.14
N LEU A 454 -15.79 -30.52 3.31
CA LEU A 454 -14.41 -30.26 2.86
C LEU A 454 -13.70 -31.16 1.82
N TYR A 455 -12.76 -30.49 1.15
CA TYR A 455 -11.59 -30.92 0.38
C TYR A 455 -11.71 -31.51 -1.04
N ASN A 456 -10.77 -31.03 -1.86
CA ASN A 456 -10.31 -31.45 -3.19
C ASN A 456 -11.24 -31.19 -4.39
N ALA A 457 -10.58 -30.88 -5.52
CA ALA A 457 -11.19 -30.68 -6.83
C ALA A 457 -10.25 -31.25 -7.91
N CYS A 458 -10.80 -31.88 -8.94
CA CYS A 458 -10.07 -32.44 -10.06
C CYS A 458 -10.80 -32.12 -11.37
N ILE A 459 -10.10 -32.13 -12.51
CA ILE A 459 -10.59 -31.65 -13.81
C ILE A 459 -10.51 -32.77 -14.84
N ILE A 460 -11.63 -33.06 -15.51
CA ILE A 460 -11.71 -33.96 -16.67
C ILE A 460 -12.56 -33.29 -17.75
N VAL A 461 -12.21 -33.48 -19.02
CA VAL A 461 -12.87 -32.86 -20.18
C VAL A 461 -13.68 -33.91 -20.95
N GLY A 462 -14.89 -33.56 -21.38
CA GLY A 462 -15.75 -34.33 -22.28
C GLY A 462 -16.34 -33.45 -23.37
N GLY A 463 -16.59 -34.02 -24.55
CA GLY A 463 -17.03 -33.28 -25.75
C GLY A 463 -18.40 -33.69 -26.29
N TYR A 464 -18.99 -32.80 -27.09
CA TYR A 464 -20.20 -33.04 -27.88
C TYR A 464 -20.03 -32.36 -29.25
N ASP A 465 -20.31 -33.07 -30.34
CA ASP A 465 -20.09 -32.57 -31.71
C ASP A 465 -21.38 -32.03 -32.35
N ARG A 466 -21.23 -30.99 -33.18
CA ARG A 466 -22.21 -30.45 -34.12
C ARG A 466 -21.49 -29.80 -35.30
N SER A 467 -21.33 -30.53 -36.40
CA SER A 467 -20.89 -29.99 -37.69
C SER A 467 -21.34 -30.86 -38.88
N ASP A 468 -21.20 -30.42 -40.13
CA ASP A 468 -22.15 -29.50 -40.78
C ASP A 468 -22.31 -29.92 -42.28
N THR A 469 -23.26 -29.30 -42.96
CA THR A 469 -23.72 -29.54 -44.33
C THR A 469 -22.66 -29.47 -45.46
N ARG A 470 -22.76 -30.42 -46.42
CA ARG A 470 -22.73 -30.12 -47.87
C ARG A 470 -23.24 -31.25 -48.80
N LEU A 471 -23.65 -30.84 -50.00
CA LEU A 471 -24.28 -31.60 -51.10
C LEU A 471 -23.32 -32.65 -51.71
N MET A 472 -23.72 -33.75 -52.39
CA MET A 472 -24.62 -33.98 -53.56
C MET A 472 -24.89 -35.51 -53.73
N PRO A 473 -25.72 -36.02 -54.68
CA PRO A 473 -26.95 -35.55 -55.32
C PRO A 473 -28.16 -36.54 -55.10
N ARG A 474 -29.25 -36.39 -55.88
CA ARG A 474 -30.52 -37.17 -55.74
C ARG A 474 -30.44 -38.65 -56.19
N GLN A 475 -31.19 -39.52 -55.49
CA GLN A 475 -32.03 -40.59 -56.10
C GLN A 475 -33.28 -40.91 -55.24
N ASN A 476 -34.17 -41.79 -55.73
CA ASN A 476 -35.62 -41.81 -55.41
C ASN A 476 -36.03 -42.23 -53.98
N PRO A 477 -37.26 -41.84 -53.55
CA PRO A 477 -37.85 -42.24 -52.26
C PRO A 477 -38.71 -43.51 -52.36
N HIS A 478 -38.66 -44.36 -51.34
CA HIS A 478 -39.73 -45.33 -51.04
C HIS A 478 -39.95 -45.53 -49.54
N SER A 479 -41.20 -45.76 -49.18
CA SER A 479 -41.75 -45.97 -47.84
C SER A 479 -41.38 -47.32 -47.22
N VAL A 480 -41.36 -47.40 -45.88
CA VAL A 480 -42.13 -48.36 -45.05
C VAL A 480 -42.09 -47.91 -43.58
N SER A 481 -42.94 -48.46 -42.71
CA SER A 481 -43.23 -47.95 -41.35
C SER A 481 -43.44 -49.07 -40.30
N VAL A 482 -43.79 -48.68 -39.07
CA VAL A 482 -44.29 -49.50 -37.93
C VAL A 482 -43.22 -50.38 -37.18
N PRO A 483 -43.46 -50.96 -35.96
CA PRO A 483 -42.96 -50.30 -34.73
C PRO A 483 -42.35 -51.20 -33.59
N LYS A 484 -41.98 -50.54 -32.47
CA LYS A 484 -42.08 -50.95 -31.03
C LYS A 484 -41.77 -52.41 -30.61
N THR A 485 -40.73 -52.59 -29.78
CA THR A 485 -40.69 -53.26 -28.43
C THR A 485 -39.24 -53.25 -27.90
N ALA A 486 -38.89 -53.33 -26.61
CA ALA A 486 -39.65 -53.36 -25.34
C ALA A 486 -38.84 -52.61 -24.23
N GLN A 487 -39.40 -52.47 -23.02
CA GLN A 487 -38.69 -51.96 -21.84
C GLN A 487 -38.16 -53.10 -20.96
N THR A 488 -36.98 -52.92 -20.36
CA THR A 488 -36.61 -53.54 -19.07
C THR A 488 -35.57 -52.68 -18.35
N TYR A 489 -35.72 -52.49 -17.03
CA TYR A 489 -34.74 -51.87 -16.14
C TYR A 489 -34.03 -52.94 -15.32
N ALA A 490 -32.70 -52.90 -15.22
CA ALA A 490 -31.93 -53.38 -14.06
C ALA A 490 -30.45 -52.93 -14.13
N HIS A 491 -29.88 -52.62 -12.96
CA HIS A 491 -28.46 -52.40 -12.67
C HIS A 491 -27.85 -53.70 -12.07
N PRO A 492 -26.52 -53.83 -11.82
CA PRO A 492 -25.40 -52.91 -12.09
C PRO A 492 -24.17 -53.60 -12.76
N GLU A 493 -23.02 -52.90 -12.75
CA GLU A 493 -21.62 -53.38 -12.87
C GLU A 493 -21.20 -54.35 -13.99
N HIS A 494 -20.35 -53.83 -14.90
CA HIS A 494 -19.17 -54.56 -15.37
C HIS A 494 -18.06 -53.56 -15.75
N ARG A 495 -16.90 -53.62 -15.06
CA ARG A 495 -15.66 -52.95 -15.51
C ARG A 495 -15.04 -53.75 -16.66
N VAL A 496 -14.66 -53.09 -17.75
CA VAL A 496 -13.91 -53.70 -18.86
C VAL A 496 -12.75 -52.78 -19.25
N CYS A 497 -11.52 -53.26 -19.03
CA CYS A 497 -10.29 -52.58 -19.47
C CYS A 497 -9.68 -53.33 -20.66
N PHE A 498 -9.40 -52.63 -21.75
CA PHE A 498 -8.53 -53.12 -22.82
C PHE A 498 -7.67 -51.97 -23.39
N PRO A 499 -6.47 -52.26 -23.96
CA PRO A 499 -5.41 -51.27 -24.13
C PRO A 499 -5.47 -50.47 -25.45
N PHE A 500 -4.59 -49.45 -25.52
CA PHE A 500 -4.37 -48.52 -26.63
C PHE A 500 -4.29 -49.16 -28.03
N VAL A 501 -5.00 -48.56 -28.99
CA VAL A 501 -4.60 -48.48 -30.41
C VAL A 501 -4.91 -47.05 -30.90
N PRO A 502 -3.95 -46.30 -31.47
CA PRO A 502 -4.19 -44.93 -31.91
C PRO A 502 -4.67 -44.83 -33.36
N ILE A 503 -5.71 -44.05 -33.62
CA ILE A 503 -6.08 -43.54 -34.95
C ILE A 503 -6.41 -42.05 -34.82
N GLY A 504 -5.80 -41.21 -35.66
CA GLY A 504 -5.96 -39.76 -35.58
C GLY A 504 -7.21 -39.23 -36.30
N GLY A 505 -7.78 -38.15 -35.77
CA GLY A 505 -8.86 -37.39 -36.39
C GLY A 505 -8.92 -35.97 -35.81
N TYR A 506 -9.06 -34.96 -36.66
CA TYR A 506 -9.21 -33.55 -36.27
C TYR A 506 -10.70 -33.24 -36.04
N VAL A 507 -11.06 -32.67 -34.89
CA VAL A 507 -12.43 -32.18 -34.58
C VAL A 507 -12.33 -30.84 -33.86
N PRO A 508 -13.03 -29.77 -34.28
CA PRO A 508 -12.98 -28.46 -33.63
C PRO A 508 -13.85 -28.43 -32.36
N PHE A 509 -13.24 -28.18 -31.20
CA PHE A 509 -13.95 -28.04 -29.93
C PHE A 509 -14.40 -26.59 -29.66
N THR A 510 -15.70 -26.36 -29.53
CA THR A 510 -16.23 -25.23 -28.74
C THR A 510 -16.15 -25.59 -27.25
N LYS A 511 -15.30 -24.90 -26.49
CA LYS A 511 -15.03 -25.22 -25.08
C LYS A 511 -16.05 -24.58 -24.12
N THR A 512 -16.83 -25.39 -23.41
CA THR A 512 -17.47 -25.03 -22.14
C THR A 512 -17.04 -26.04 -21.09
N LEU A 513 -16.51 -25.59 -19.95
CA LEU A 513 -16.18 -26.48 -18.83
C LEU A 513 -17.30 -26.47 -17.79
N THR A 514 -18.02 -27.59 -17.66
CA THR A 514 -19.07 -27.81 -16.66
C THR A 514 -18.54 -28.71 -15.54
N LEU A 515 -18.65 -28.27 -14.28
CA LEU A 515 -18.13 -28.99 -13.12
C LEU A 515 -19.24 -29.76 -12.38
N ILE A 516 -19.05 -31.05 -12.13
CA ILE A 516 -19.97 -31.92 -11.37
C ILE A 516 -19.14 -32.79 -10.41
N LEU A 517 -19.61 -32.98 -9.17
CA LEU A 517 -18.83 -33.54 -8.05
C LEU A 517 -19.40 -34.89 -7.58
N PHE A 518 -18.53 -35.90 -7.41
CA PHE A 518 -18.85 -37.19 -6.79
C PHE A 518 -17.65 -37.73 -5.98
N HIS A 519 -17.89 -38.73 -5.13
CA HIS A 519 -16.99 -39.18 -4.06
C HIS A 519 -16.72 -40.69 -4.12
N GLU A 520 -15.49 -41.14 -3.85
CA GLU A 520 -15.15 -42.53 -3.48
C GLU A 520 -14.08 -42.52 -2.36
N VAL A 521 -14.00 -43.57 -1.54
CA VAL A 521 -13.22 -43.59 -0.26
C VAL A 521 -11.97 -44.46 -0.39
N GLY A 522 -10.78 -44.01 0.05
CA GLY A 522 -9.68 -44.93 0.36
C GLY A 522 -8.26 -44.37 0.50
N HIS A 523 -7.77 -44.31 1.74
CA HIS A 523 -6.36 -44.31 2.18
C HIS A 523 -5.42 -43.13 1.84
N GLU A 524 -4.32 -43.10 2.60
CA GLU A 524 -3.38 -41.99 2.80
C GLU A 524 -2.28 -41.93 1.74
N PHE A 525 -1.86 -40.74 1.31
CA PHE A 525 -0.51 -40.46 0.83
C PHE A 525 -0.13 -38.98 0.98
N SER A 526 1.18 -38.70 0.98
CA SER A 526 1.77 -37.37 1.20
C SER A 526 1.72 -36.46 -0.03
N PHE A 527 1.65 -35.15 0.19
CA PHE A 527 1.71 -34.13 -0.87
C PHE A 527 3.12 -34.02 -1.48
N GLU A 528 3.27 -34.38 -2.76
CA GLU A 528 4.31 -33.83 -3.62
C GLU A 528 3.90 -33.92 -5.11
N ASN A 529 4.40 -32.97 -5.93
CA ASN A 529 4.31 -32.92 -7.40
C ASN A 529 2.91 -32.81 -8.05
N VAL A 530 2.53 -31.58 -8.43
CA VAL A 530 1.54 -31.33 -9.50
C VAL A 530 2.27 -31.27 -10.83
N VAL A 531 2.02 -32.23 -11.73
CA VAL A 531 2.60 -32.25 -13.07
C VAL A 531 1.66 -31.57 -14.07
N VAL A 532 2.17 -30.55 -14.76
CA VAL A 532 1.53 -29.95 -15.94
C VAL A 532 2.41 -30.26 -17.16
N GLU A 533 2.03 -31.25 -17.96
CA GLU A 533 2.74 -31.57 -19.19
C GLU A 533 2.21 -30.70 -20.34
N LEU A 534 3.02 -29.73 -20.78
CA LEU A 534 2.67 -28.77 -21.82
C LEU A 534 3.62 -28.95 -23.00
N VAL A 535 3.09 -29.43 -24.13
CA VAL A 535 3.87 -29.87 -25.30
C VAL A 535 4.81 -28.78 -25.80
N ARG A 536 6.12 -29.06 -25.78
CA ARG A 536 7.16 -28.28 -26.45
C ARG A 536 7.94 -29.15 -27.44
N SER A 537 7.86 -28.80 -28.71
CA SER A 537 8.74 -29.33 -29.75
C SER A 537 10.10 -28.64 -29.72
N TYR A 538 11.21 -29.38 -29.90
CA TYR A 538 12.22 -29.13 -30.95
C TYR A 538 13.27 -30.27 -30.99
N HIS A 539 13.99 -30.41 -32.10
CA HIS A 539 14.96 -31.50 -32.35
C HIS A 539 16.39 -31.20 -31.83
N ALA A 540 17.06 -32.22 -31.26
CA ALA A 540 18.43 -32.62 -31.63
C ALA A 540 18.80 -34.02 -31.05
N TYR A 541 19.66 -34.75 -31.78
CA TYR A 541 20.40 -35.95 -31.34
C TYR A 541 21.91 -35.55 -31.20
N PRO A 542 22.83 -36.35 -30.62
CA PRO A 542 22.73 -37.78 -30.30
C PRO A 542 23.21 -38.25 -28.90
N GLN A 543 23.04 -39.57 -28.71
CA GLN A 543 23.42 -40.48 -27.62
C GLN A 543 24.80 -40.32 -26.95
N HIS A 544 24.91 -40.80 -25.68
CA HIS A 544 25.93 -41.79 -25.27
C HIS A 544 25.55 -42.53 -23.94
N HIS A 545 26.41 -43.47 -23.52
CA HIS A 545 26.17 -44.70 -22.73
C HIS A 545 25.73 -44.64 -21.24
N HIS A 546 25.17 -45.79 -20.82
CA HIS A 546 25.27 -46.46 -19.51
C HIS A 546 26.33 -45.97 -18.50
N THR A 547 25.92 -45.80 -17.23
CA THR A 547 26.08 -46.72 -16.06
C THR A 547 25.25 -46.12 -14.90
N GLN A 548 24.39 -46.81 -14.14
CA GLN A 548 24.53 -47.95 -13.22
C GLN A 548 25.53 -47.75 -12.05
N GLY A 549 25.00 -47.79 -10.81
CA GLY A 549 25.75 -47.76 -9.55
C GLY A 549 26.09 -46.36 -9.03
N GLU A 550 26.19 -46.09 -7.71
CA GLU A 550 25.87 -46.89 -6.51
C GLU A 550 25.50 -45.93 -5.35
N ASP A 551 24.53 -46.31 -4.51
CA ASP A 551 24.42 -45.87 -3.10
C ASP A 551 25.42 -46.71 -2.27
N PRO A 552 25.94 -46.30 -1.08
CA PRO A 552 25.07 -45.82 0.00
C PRO A 552 25.66 -44.84 1.06
N GLU A 553 24.75 -44.38 1.94
CA GLU A 553 24.90 -44.24 3.40
C GLU A 553 25.99 -43.35 4.06
N SER A 554 25.46 -42.34 4.78
CA SER A 554 25.58 -42.18 6.26
C SER A 554 26.43 -41.03 6.87
N HIS A 555 26.09 -40.78 8.15
CA HIS A 555 26.84 -40.09 9.20
C HIS A 555 27.01 -38.55 9.19
N SER A 556 25.94 -37.93 9.72
CA SER A 556 25.94 -37.15 10.97
C SER A 556 26.78 -35.87 11.11
N GLN A 557 26.05 -34.79 11.44
CA GLN A 557 26.38 -33.79 12.46
C GLN A 557 27.85 -33.37 12.64
N ASN A 558 28.15 -32.12 12.23
CA ASN A 558 28.45 -31.14 13.28
C ASN A 558 28.18 -29.69 12.89
N ARG A 559 28.11 -28.85 13.93
CA ARG A 559 27.89 -27.39 13.87
C ARG A 559 29.25 -26.68 13.87
N LEU A 560 29.45 -25.69 13.01
CA LEU A 560 30.37 -24.57 13.27
C LEU A 560 30.02 -23.34 12.40
N GLU A 561 30.54 -22.19 12.81
CA GLU A 561 30.28 -20.86 12.25
C GLU A 561 31.36 -20.45 11.24
N MET A 562 31.05 -19.49 10.36
CA MET A 562 31.90 -18.45 9.72
C MET A 562 31.09 -17.91 8.52
N ARG A 563 30.67 -16.63 8.50
CA ARG A 563 31.41 -15.39 8.16
C ARG A 563 31.52 -15.13 6.65
N GLU A 564 31.54 -13.84 6.31
CA GLU A 564 31.77 -13.30 4.96
C GLU A 564 33.07 -13.88 4.35
N ASP A 565 33.19 -14.04 3.03
CA ASP A 565 33.55 -12.91 2.17
C ASP A 565 33.21 -13.06 0.67
N GLN A 566 33.46 -11.99 -0.09
CA GLN A 566 33.20 -11.88 -1.54
C GLN A 566 34.29 -12.52 -2.42
N ALA A 567 33.92 -13.02 -3.60
CA ALA A 567 34.84 -13.19 -4.73
C ALA A 567 34.11 -13.05 -6.09
N GLN A 568 34.71 -12.30 -7.00
CA GLN A 568 34.27 -12.17 -8.40
C GLN A 568 34.93 -13.26 -9.28
N LEU A 569 34.30 -13.59 -10.41
CA LEU A 569 35.01 -14.07 -11.60
C LEU A 569 34.37 -13.48 -12.87
N ASP A 570 35.22 -13.02 -13.79
CA ASP A 570 34.83 -12.32 -15.03
C ASP A 570 34.60 -13.26 -16.23
N GLY A 571 34.00 -12.72 -17.31
CA GLY A 571 33.52 -13.50 -18.46
C GLY A 571 33.54 -12.83 -19.85
N HIS A 572 34.62 -12.08 -20.17
CA HIS A 572 35.13 -11.68 -21.51
C HIS A 572 34.19 -11.44 -22.74
N GLY A 573 34.38 -10.27 -23.38
CA GLY A 573 34.15 -10.02 -24.83
C GLY A 573 33.45 -8.68 -25.14
N LEU A 574 33.77 -7.92 -26.20
CA LEU A 574 34.80 -8.09 -27.26
C LEU A 574 35.03 -6.75 -28.04
N ALA A 575 36.28 -6.44 -28.42
CA ALA A 575 36.72 -5.41 -29.40
C ALA A 575 36.49 -3.91 -29.05
N THR A 576 37.14 -2.89 -29.63
CA THR A 576 38.10 -2.77 -30.78
C THR A 576 39.37 -1.93 -30.46
N LEU A 577 40.29 -1.86 -31.45
CA LEU A 577 41.54 -1.05 -31.56
C LEU A 577 41.28 0.49 -31.41
N ASP A 578 42.28 1.37 -31.13
CA ASP A 578 43.47 1.64 -31.97
C ASP A 578 44.69 2.35 -31.29
N GLU A 579 45.76 2.56 -32.09
CA GLU A 579 47.11 3.11 -31.83
C GLU A 579 47.21 4.66 -31.57
N ALA A 580 48.30 5.32 -31.10
CA ALA A 580 49.58 4.98 -30.41
C ALA A 580 50.33 6.28 -29.95
N VAL A 581 51.66 6.18 -29.68
CA VAL A 581 52.69 7.22 -29.32
C VAL A 581 52.81 7.53 -27.80
N VAL A 582 53.87 7.23 -27.01
CA VAL A 582 55.33 6.89 -27.13
C VAL A 582 56.28 8.01 -26.63
N ARG A 583 56.78 7.84 -25.38
CA ARG A 583 58.08 8.32 -24.81
C ARG A 583 58.36 9.84 -24.74
N ALA A 584 59.33 10.34 -23.95
CA ALA A 584 59.92 9.96 -22.65
C ALA A 584 60.86 11.09 -22.17
N GLY A 585 61.15 11.21 -20.86
CA GLY A 585 62.15 12.15 -20.33
C GLY A 585 62.34 11.98 -18.81
N ASN A 586 63.59 11.97 -18.33
CA ASN A 586 63.96 11.75 -16.93
C ASN A 586 64.97 12.87 -16.46
N PRO A 587 65.72 12.82 -15.34
CA PRO A 587 65.44 13.74 -14.23
C PRO A 587 66.68 14.55 -13.73
N GLU A 588 66.53 15.13 -12.52
CA GLU A 588 67.58 15.60 -11.59
C GLU A 588 68.32 16.93 -11.85
N GLY A 589 68.76 17.56 -10.74
CA GLY A 589 69.53 18.80 -10.70
C GLY A 589 69.44 19.53 -9.34
N GLU A 590 70.52 19.57 -8.55
CA GLU A 590 70.52 20.14 -7.19
C GLU A 590 71.08 21.59 -7.08
N SER A 591 70.73 22.25 -5.95
CA SER A 591 71.68 22.84 -4.96
C SER A 591 71.75 24.38 -4.74
N ARG A 592 71.64 24.78 -3.44
CA ARG A 592 72.42 25.80 -2.68
C ARG A 592 72.25 27.32 -3.05
N LEU A 593 72.44 28.33 -2.15
CA LEU A 593 72.70 28.41 -0.68
C LEU A 593 72.43 29.84 -0.10
N ALA A 594 72.62 29.99 1.23
CA ALA A 594 72.62 31.19 2.13
C ALA A 594 71.26 31.54 2.81
N ARG A 595 71.07 31.45 4.15
CA ARG A 595 71.72 32.08 5.35
C ARG A 595 71.40 33.58 5.48
N GLY A 596 70.92 34.14 6.61
CA GLY A 596 70.57 33.66 7.97
C GLY A 596 70.25 34.89 8.89
N VAL A 597 70.19 34.92 10.23
CA VAL A 597 70.33 33.98 11.38
C VAL A 597 69.64 34.62 12.62
N GLY A 598 69.02 33.87 13.56
CA GLY A 598 68.56 34.40 14.87
C GLY A 598 67.74 33.40 15.72
N GLY A 599 67.90 33.39 17.06
CA GLY A 599 67.43 32.29 17.95
C GLY A 599 66.92 32.70 19.35
N PRO A 600 66.67 31.74 20.30
CA PRO A 600 65.56 31.84 21.27
C PRO A 600 65.88 31.65 22.78
N MET A 601 64.88 31.92 23.63
CA MET A 601 64.63 31.39 25.01
C MET A 601 63.09 31.32 25.21
N ALA A 602 62.43 30.42 25.97
CA ALA A 602 62.65 29.79 27.29
C ALA A 602 62.37 30.73 28.50
N SER A 603 61.80 30.34 29.66
CA SER A 603 60.85 29.25 30.04
C SER A 603 60.60 29.28 31.57
N GLU A 604 59.36 29.35 32.07
CA GLU A 604 58.96 29.02 33.46
C GLU A 604 57.41 28.93 33.53
N PHE A 605 56.69 27.99 34.15
CA PHE A 605 56.72 27.32 35.46
C PHE A 605 56.22 28.15 36.66
N CYS A 606 54.96 27.91 37.07
CA CYS A 606 54.58 27.89 38.49
C CYS A 606 53.28 27.09 38.70
N LEU A 607 53.11 26.44 39.86
CA LEU A 607 52.02 25.50 40.14
C LEU A 607 51.74 25.48 41.66
N HIS A 608 50.55 25.91 42.10
CA HIS A 608 49.90 25.76 43.43
C HIS A 608 48.47 26.37 43.29
N GLY A 609 47.42 25.98 44.03
CA GLY A 609 47.28 24.89 45.01
C GLY A 609 46.17 25.21 46.05
N VAL A 610 45.55 24.15 46.60
CA VAL A 610 44.63 24.16 47.78
C VAL A 610 43.16 24.59 47.55
N CYS A 611 42.25 23.80 48.13
CA CYS A 611 40.80 24.03 48.19
C CYS A 611 40.39 24.62 49.55
N HIS A 612 39.24 25.29 49.64
CA HIS A 612 38.25 25.16 50.74
C HIS A 612 36.89 25.69 50.27
N GLY A 613 35.80 25.28 50.94
CA GLY A 613 34.41 25.63 50.55
C GLY A 613 33.75 26.67 51.46
N GLY A 614 32.52 27.03 51.10
CA GLY A 614 31.56 27.87 51.82
C GLY A 614 30.17 27.65 51.27
#